data_AF-A0A822EH53-F1
#
_entry.id   AF-A0A822EH53-F1
#
_cell.length_a   1.000
_cell.length_b   1.000
_cell.length_c   1.000
_cell.angle_alpha   90.00
_cell.angle_beta   90.00
_cell.angle_gamma   90.00
#
_symmetry.space_group_name_H-M   'P 1'
#
loop_
_entity.id
_entity.type
_entity.pdbx_description
1 polymer ?
#
loop_
_entity_poly.entity_id
_entity_poly.type
_entity_poly.pdbx_seq_one_letter_code
_entity_poly.pdbx_strand_id
1 'polypeptide(L)' 'MVIRLLLLLILTIAQINGDKKNKDLTIENTRPIIGILTQPAPILWMKPNRTTYLGASYVKYIEATGAQVVPIR' A
#
# COMPACT_ATOMS: atom_id res chain seq x y z
N MET A 1 3.31 -10.73 52.16
CA MET A 1 4.20 -9.84 51.37
C MET A 1 5.18 -10.62 50.49
N VAL A 2 5.86 -11.65 50.99
CA VAL A 2 6.91 -12.39 50.26
C VAL A 2 6.38 -13.12 49.00
N ILE A 3 5.23 -13.81 49.08
CA ILE A 3 4.65 -14.54 47.94
C ILE A 3 4.27 -13.61 46.77
N ARG A 4 3.79 -12.40 47.08
CA ARG A 4 3.41 -11.38 46.08
C ARG A 4 4.64 -10.82 45.35
N LEU A 5 5.78 -10.72 46.05
CA LEU A 5 7.05 -10.31 45.47
C LEU A 5 7.59 -11.36 44.50
N LEU A 6 7.45 -12.65 44.84
CA LEU A 6 7.90 -13.77 44.00
C LEU A 6 7.08 -13.88 42.70
N LEU A 7 5.77 -13.66 42.77
CA LEU A 7 4.86 -13.72 41.61
C LEU A 7 5.12 -12.60 40.59
N LEU A 8 5.46 -11.39 41.08
CA LEU A 8 5.86 -10.27 40.22
C LEU A 8 7.18 -10.55 39.50
N LEU A 9 8.14 -11.20 40.16
CA LEU A 9 9.41 -11.58 39.56
C LEU A 9 9.21 -12.58 38.41
N ILE A 10 8.40 -13.61 38.61
CA ILE A 10 8.14 -14.63 37.59
C ILE A 10 7.46 -14.03 36.35
N LEU A 11 6.50 -13.12 36.55
CA LEU A 11 5.84 -12.42 35.44
C LEU A 11 6.82 -11.58 34.62
N THR A 12 7.77 -10.89 35.26
CA THR A 12 8.79 -10.13 34.52
C THR A 12 9.72 -11.01 33.69
N ILE A 13 10.13 -12.17 34.23
CA ILE A 13 10.99 -13.13 33.51
C ILE A 13 10.23 -13.73 32.31
N ALA A 14 8.91 -13.95 32.44
CA ALA A 14 8.08 -14.46 31.36
C ALA A 14 7.96 -13.49 30.17
N GLN A 15 7.94 -12.17 30.42
CA GLN A 15 7.87 -11.17 29.34
C GLN A 15 9.19 -11.05 28.54
N ILE A 16 10.35 -11.33 29.16
CA ILE A 16 11.66 -11.23 28.49
C ILE A 16 11.85 -12.35 27.45
N ASN A 17 11.28 -13.52 27.70
CA ASN A 17 11.41 -14.68 26.81
C ASN A 17 10.36 -14.73 25.69
N GLY A 18 9.33 -13.89 25.77
CA GLY A 18 8.12 -13.99 24.97
C GLY A 18 7.96 -12.91 23.91
N ASP A 19 8.91 -12.72 22.99
CA ASP A 19 8.57 -12.15 21.68
C ASP A 19 9.62 -12.42 20.60
N LYS A 20 9.88 -13.70 20.29
CA LYS A 20 10.53 -14.03 19.01
C LYS A 20 9.46 -13.99 17.91
N LYS A 21 9.08 -12.78 17.46
CA LYS A 21 8.24 -12.66 16.25
C LYS A 21 9.01 -13.26 15.08
N ASN A 22 8.51 -14.36 14.53
CA ASN A 22 8.88 -14.78 13.19
C ASN A 22 8.55 -13.60 12.27
N LYS A 23 9.57 -13.02 11.64
CA LYS A 23 9.36 -12.12 10.51
C LYS A 23 8.71 -12.95 9.42
N ASP A 24 7.38 -12.92 9.37
CA ASP A 24 6.65 -13.34 8.20
C ASP A 24 7.20 -12.47 7.06
N LEU A 25 7.86 -13.09 6.09
CA LEU A 25 8.48 -12.38 4.98
C LEU A 25 7.35 -11.95 4.04
N THR A 26 6.63 -10.90 4.43
CA THR A 26 5.66 -10.25 3.57
C THR A 26 6.41 -9.65 2.39
N ILE A 27 6.24 -10.26 1.21
CA ILE A 27 6.79 -9.73 -0.04
C ILE A 27 6.04 -8.43 -0.33
N GLU A 28 6.62 -7.30 0.04
CA GLU A 28 6.03 -5.99 -0.21
C GLU A 28 6.35 -5.50 -1.63
N ASN A 29 5.31 -5.12 -2.36
CA ASN A 29 5.47 -4.44 -3.63
C ASN A 29 5.76 -2.95 -3.40
N THR A 30 7.04 -2.59 -3.40
CA THR A 30 7.52 -1.22 -3.14
C THR A 30 7.39 -0.27 -4.34
N ARG A 31 7.04 -0.79 -5.52
CA ARG A 31 6.87 -0.01 -6.77
C ARG A 31 5.61 -0.47 -7.50
N PRO A 32 4.42 -0.17 -6.95
CA PRO A 32 3.17 -0.63 -7.54
C PRO A 32 2.90 0.07 -8.87
N ILE A 33 2.44 -0.71 -9.85
CA ILE A 33 1.96 -0.23 -11.16
C ILE A 33 0.45 -0.40 -11.19
N ILE A 34 -0.28 0.71 -11.34
CA ILE A 34 -1.74 0.74 -11.30
C ILE A 34 -2.29 1.05 -12.69
N GLY A 35 -3.15 0.15 -13.19
CA GLY A 35 -3.88 0.35 -14.44
C GLY A 35 -5.11 1.23 -14.24
N ILE A 36 -5.28 2.26 -15.06
CA ILE A 36 -6.49 3.12 -15.04
C ILE A 36 -7.18 3.06 -16.41
N LEU A 37 -8.48 2.74 -16.40
CA LEU A 37 -9.31 2.70 -17.61
C LEU A 37 -9.45 4.09 -18.23
N THR A 38 -9.26 4.15 -19.54
CA THR A 38 -9.52 5.36 -20.34
C THR A 38 -10.98 5.41 -20.76
N GLN A 39 -11.49 6.63 -21.00
CA GLN A 39 -12.86 6.85 -21.47
C GLN A 39 -12.85 7.45 -22.88
N PRO A 40 -13.93 7.34 -23.66
CA PRO A 40 -14.02 8.00 -24.96
C PRO A 40 -13.73 9.50 -24.85
N ALA A 41 -12.89 10.01 -25.76
CA ALA A 41 -12.58 11.42 -25.82
C ALA A 41 -13.82 12.21 -26.30
N PRO A 42 -14.08 13.41 -25.75
CA PRO A 42 -15.11 14.29 -26.29
C PRO A 42 -14.88 14.57 -27.78
N ILE A 43 -15.97 14.70 -28.54
CA ILE A 43 -15.93 14.96 -30.00
C ILE A 43 -15.04 16.16 -30.36
N LEU A 44 -15.06 17.22 -29.53
CA LEU A 44 -14.25 18.42 -29.72
C LEU A 44 -12.73 18.17 -29.61
N TRP A 45 -12.32 17.09 -28.94
CA TRP A 45 -10.91 16.75 -28.70
C TRP A 45 -10.46 15.51 -29.46
N MET A 46 -11.40 14.85 -30.17
CA MET A 46 -11.13 13.66 -30.96
C MET A 46 -10.17 14.02 -32.10
N LYS A 47 -9.06 13.28 -32.18
CA LYS A 47 -8.11 13.37 -33.29
C LYS A 47 -7.89 11.97 -33.86
N PRO A 48 -7.44 11.85 -35.13
CA PRO A 48 -6.93 10.57 -35.62
C PRO A 48 -5.90 10.03 -34.61
N ASN A 49 -6.07 8.78 -34.18
CA ASN A 49 -5.27 8.10 -33.16
C ASN A 49 -5.40 8.61 -31.70
N ARG A 50 -6.39 9.47 -31.40
CA ARG A 50 -6.75 9.88 -30.02
C ARG A 50 -8.26 9.79 -29.82
N THR A 51 -8.70 8.57 -29.53
CA THR A 51 -10.12 8.23 -29.32
C THR A 51 -10.49 8.11 -27.85
N THR A 52 -9.52 7.96 -26.96
CA THR A 52 -9.74 7.87 -25.51
C THR A 52 -8.90 8.88 -24.73
N TYR A 53 -9.36 9.20 -23.53
CA TYR A 53 -8.79 10.21 -22.65
C TYR A 53 -8.72 9.68 -21.21
N LEU A 54 -7.70 10.13 -20.48
CA LEU A 54 -7.53 9.93 -19.05
C LEU A 54 -7.30 11.29 -18.39
N GLY A 55 -8.07 11.59 -17.35
CA GLY A 55 -7.92 12.83 -16.58
C GLY A 55 -6.58 12.89 -15.87
N ALA A 56 -5.84 13.99 -16.06
CA ALA A 56 -4.57 14.21 -15.38
C ALA A 56 -4.71 14.26 -13.84
N SER A 57 -5.91 14.56 -13.33
CA SER A 57 -6.22 14.50 -11.89
C SER A 57 -6.06 13.11 -11.32
N TYR A 58 -6.49 12.07 -12.03
CA TYR A 58 -6.33 10.67 -11.60
C TYR A 58 -4.86 10.25 -11.59
N VAL A 59 -4.11 10.64 -12.62
CA VAL A 59 -2.66 10.37 -12.70
C VAL A 59 -1.94 11.03 -11.52
N LYS A 60 -2.19 12.33 -11.29
CA LYS A 60 -1.60 13.08 -10.18
C LYS A 60 -1.97 12.50 -8.81
N TYR A 61 -3.21 12.07 -8.63
CA TYR A 61 -3.66 11.47 -7.37
C TYR A 61 -2.90 10.17 -7.06
N ILE A 62 -2.68 9.32 -8.06
CA ILE A 62 -1.97 8.05 -7.88
C ILE A 62 -0.45 8.24 -7.79
N GLU A 63 0.14 9.11 -8.62
CA GLU A 63 1.58 9.40 -8.53
C GLU A 63 1.96 10.07 -7.21
N ALA A 64 1.06 10.86 -6.62
CA ALA A 64 1.26 11.46 -5.29
C ALA A 64 1.38 10.41 -4.17
N THR A 65 0.91 9.18 -4.36
CA THR A 65 1.08 8.08 -3.39
C THR A 65 2.36 7.26 -3.62
N GLY A 66 3.14 7.59 -4.65
CA GLY A 66 4.37 6.86 -5.00
C GLY A 66 4.16 5.68 -5.96
N ALA A 67 2.97 5.52 -6.52
CA ALA A 67 2.67 4.49 -7.52
C ALA A 67 2.93 4.98 -8.96
N GLN A 68 3.11 4.03 -9.89
CA GLN A 68 3.19 4.30 -11.33
C GLN A 68 1.83 4.03 -12.00
N VAL A 69 1.49 4.79 -13.04
CA VAL A 69 0.20 4.69 -13.74
C VAL A 69 0.36 4.16 -15.16
N VAL A 70 -0.49 3.20 -15.54
CA VAL A 70 -0.60 2.69 -16.92
C VAL A 70 -2.03 2.90 -17.43
N PRO A 71 -2.24 3.59 -18.57
CA PRO A 71 -3.56 3.74 -19.15
C PRO A 71 -4.01 2.44 -19.84
N ILE A 72 -5.25 2.03 -19.59
CA ILE A 72 -5.88 0.85 -20.18
C ILE A 72 -6.95 1.29 -21.19
N ARG A 73 -6.87 0.77 -22.42
CA ARG A 73 -7.78 1.09 -23.53
C ARG A 73 -8.83 0.01 -23.72
#